data_AF-A0A2A5T599-F1
#
_entry.id   AF-A0A2A5T599-F1
#
_cell.length_a   1.000
_cell.length_b   1.000
_cell.length_c   1.000
_cell.angle_alpha   90.00
_cell.angle_beta   90.00
_cell.angle_gamma   90.00
#
_symmetry.space_group_name_H-M   'P 1'
#
loop_
_entity.id
_entity.type
_entity.pdbx_description
1 polymer ?
#
loop_
_entity_poly.entity_id
_entity_poly.type
_entity_poly.pdbx_seq_one_letter_code
_entity_poly.pdbx_strand_id
1 'polypeptide(L)'
;MGKRTFLLASVLMLNACSLIYEQDTRSTKIEWEDRQISMKIAGIVNRASFIDSIRVNAASYAGKVLLVGQAKTELLKQSLITKIRELDGIEIVYDQIRIKVPLSLYEVSKDTWLTAKVKSAIISSKRLRDVDIKVITEDREVFLLGYVSREQANDVVEITRNISGVKRVIKGFQYNEDKAEKTNKPHHVR
;
A
#
# COMPACT_ATOMS: atom_id res chain seq x y z
N MET A 1 -32.85 25.64 10.75
CA MET A 1 -32.35 24.34 10.25
C MET A 1 -31.17 24.58 9.31
N GLY A 2 -29.94 24.59 9.83
CA GLY A 2 -28.74 24.77 9.02
C GLY A 2 -28.05 23.42 8.77
N LYS A 3 -27.92 23.03 7.50
CA LYS A 3 -27.15 21.84 7.10
C LYS A 3 -25.67 22.14 7.29
N ARG A 4 -25.05 21.55 8.32
CA ARG A 4 -23.60 21.58 8.50
C ARG A 4 -22.97 20.55 7.56
N THR A 5 -22.46 21.00 6.43
CA THR A 5 -21.60 20.22 5.54
C THR A 5 -20.29 19.92 6.26
N PHE A 6 -20.13 18.70 6.74
CA PHE A 6 -18.83 18.17 7.16
C PHE A 6 -18.02 17.90 5.89
N LEU A 7 -17.06 18.77 5.59
CA LEU A 7 -15.99 18.48 4.64
C LEU A 7 -15.20 17.29 5.19
N LEU A 8 -15.30 16.13 4.54
CA LEU A 8 -14.41 15.00 4.75
C LEU A 8 -13.00 15.45 4.35
N ALA A 9 -12.20 15.86 5.32
CA ALA A 9 -10.76 15.97 5.15
C ALA A 9 -10.20 14.55 5.05
N SER A 10 -10.15 14.01 3.84
CA SER A 10 -9.34 12.84 3.51
C SER A 10 -7.90 13.19 3.87
N VAL A 11 -7.44 12.74 5.04
CA VAL A 11 -6.04 12.91 5.44
C VAL A 11 -5.21 11.98 4.55
N LEU A 12 -4.88 12.48 3.36
CA LEU A 12 -3.82 11.95 2.53
C LEU A 12 -2.52 12.24 3.26
N MET A 13 -2.14 11.35 4.17
CA MET A 13 -0.77 11.33 4.70
C MET A 13 0.17 11.01 3.53
N LEU A 14 0.63 12.05 2.84
CA LEU A 14 1.82 11.97 2.00
C LEU A 14 2.97 11.60 2.94
N ASN A 15 3.26 10.31 3.03
CA ASN A 15 4.48 9.82 3.63
C ASN A 15 5.60 10.16 2.64
N ALA A 16 6.21 11.34 2.80
CA ALA A 16 7.50 11.61 2.20
C ALA A 16 8.52 10.74 2.95
N CYS A 17 9.00 9.66 2.33
CA CYS A 17 10.22 9.01 2.77
C CYS A 17 11.35 9.68 2.00
N SER A 18 12.13 10.53 2.67
CA SER A 18 13.37 11.06 2.14
C SER A 18 14.51 10.13 2.59
N LEU A 19 15.07 9.36 1.66
CA LEU A 19 16.38 8.73 1.81
C LEU A 19 17.17 9.06 0.54
N ILE A 20 18.20 9.87 0.71
CA ILE A 20 19.14 10.23 -0.35
C ILE A 20 20.01 9.00 -0.60
N TYR A 21 19.86 8.37 -1.75
CA TYR A 21 20.83 7.44 -2.33
C TYR A 21 21.02 7.83 -3.80
N GLU A 22 22.25 7.69 -4.31
CA GLU A 22 22.79 8.21 -5.57
C GLU A 22 21.77 8.33 -6.73
N GLN A 23 21.84 9.45 -7.47
CA GLN A 23 20.94 9.79 -8.58
C GLN A 23 20.95 8.73 -9.73
N ASP A 24 20.20 7.64 -9.56
CA ASP A 24 19.67 6.86 -10.68
C ASP A 24 18.36 7.51 -11.13
N THR A 25 18.39 8.13 -12.31
CA THR A 25 17.23 8.79 -12.90
C THR A 25 16.08 7.82 -13.20
N ARG A 26 16.33 6.50 -13.21
CA ARG A 26 15.26 5.49 -13.28
C ARG A 26 14.46 5.40 -11.99
N SER A 27 15.10 5.51 -10.82
CA SER A 27 14.40 5.54 -9.53
C SER A 27 13.48 6.75 -9.44
N THR A 28 13.99 7.93 -9.82
CA THR A 28 13.21 9.16 -9.78
C THR A 28 12.07 9.18 -10.79
N LYS A 29 12.25 8.55 -11.96
CA LYS A 29 11.18 8.36 -12.95
C LYS A 29 10.09 7.43 -12.43
N ILE A 30 10.44 6.28 -11.85
CA ILE A 30 9.49 5.32 -11.29
C ILE A 30 8.70 5.96 -10.14
N GLU A 31 9.38 6.66 -9.22
CA GLU A 31 8.72 7.38 -8.12
C GLU A 31 7.75 8.45 -8.63
N TRP A 32 8.12 9.18 -9.69
CA TRP A 32 7.25 10.16 -10.32
C TRP A 32 6.00 9.50 -10.92
N GLU A 33 6.17 8.43 -11.70
CA GLU A 33 5.07 7.67 -12.31
C GLU A 33 4.14 7.10 -11.22
N ASP A 34 4.69 6.52 -10.16
CA ASP A 34 3.93 5.99 -9.01
C ASP A 34 3.14 7.09 -8.29
N ARG A 35 3.71 8.29 -8.14
CA ARG A 35 3.00 9.44 -7.56
C ARG A 35 1.83 9.86 -8.45
N GLN A 36 2.01 9.89 -9.77
CA GLN A 36 0.93 10.21 -10.71
C GLN A 36 -0.19 9.17 -10.66
N ILE A 37 0.16 7.88 -10.65
CA ILE A 37 -0.80 6.77 -10.48
C ILE A 37 -1.58 6.95 -9.18
N SER A 38 -0.89 7.20 -8.07
CA SER A 38 -1.52 7.40 -6.76
C SER A 38 -2.49 8.58 -6.76
N MET A 39 -2.14 9.71 -7.39
CA MET A 39 -3.02 10.87 -7.53
C MET A 39 -4.24 10.58 -8.40
N LYS A 40 -4.06 9.89 -9.54
CA LYS A 40 -5.17 9.48 -10.42
C LYS A 40 -6.15 8.56 -9.68
N ILE A 41 -5.63 7.58 -8.94
CA ILE A 41 -6.46 6.67 -8.13
C ILE A 41 -7.21 7.44 -7.05
N ALA A 42 -6.54 8.34 -6.32
CA ALA A 42 -7.20 9.19 -5.33
C ALA A 42 -8.32 10.02 -5.97
N GLY A 43 -8.09 10.56 -7.17
CA GLY A 43 -9.11 11.29 -7.93
C GLY A 43 -10.31 10.42 -8.32
N ILE A 44 -10.12 9.14 -8.64
CA ILE A 44 -11.22 8.20 -8.92
C ILE A 44 -12.00 7.86 -7.65
N VAL A 45 -11.30 7.52 -6.56
CA VAL A 45 -11.92 7.10 -5.29
C VAL A 45 -12.78 8.22 -4.69
N ASN A 46 -12.37 9.49 -4.85
CA ASN A 46 -13.11 10.65 -4.31
C ASN A 46 -14.27 11.14 -5.22
N ARG A 47 -14.60 10.46 -6.33
CA ARG A 47 -15.74 10.85 -7.17
C ARG A 47 -17.07 10.53 -6.49
N ALA A 48 -18.10 11.34 -6.79
CA ALA A 48 -19.45 11.22 -6.22
C ALA A 48 -20.04 9.80 -6.25
N SER A 49 -19.78 9.02 -7.30
CA SER A 49 -20.25 7.63 -7.43
C SER A 49 -19.75 6.67 -6.36
N PHE A 50 -18.70 7.05 -5.61
CA PHE A 50 -18.06 6.20 -4.61
C PHE A 50 -18.08 6.79 -3.20
N ILE A 51 -18.48 8.06 -3.05
CA ILE A 51 -18.57 8.75 -1.76
C ILE A 51 -19.49 7.97 -0.81
N ASP A 52 -19.08 7.87 0.46
CA ASP A 52 -19.74 7.15 1.56
C ASP A 52 -19.97 5.64 1.35
N SER A 53 -19.59 5.09 0.20
CA SER A 53 -19.86 3.70 -0.17
C SER A 53 -18.59 2.88 -0.38
N ILE A 54 -17.47 3.56 -0.63
CA ILE A 54 -16.13 3.00 -0.70
C ILE A 54 -15.18 3.86 0.13
N ARG A 55 -14.26 3.20 0.83
CA ARG A 55 -13.05 3.83 1.38
C ARG A 55 -11.87 2.95 1.04
N VAL A 56 -11.00 3.43 0.16
CA VAL A 56 -9.87 2.66 -0.36
C VAL A 56 -8.60 3.51 -0.31
N ASN A 57 -7.55 2.92 0.23
CA ASN A 57 -6.18 3.39 0.15
C ASN A 57 -5.46 2.63 -0.96
N ALA A 58 -4.61 3.32 -1.69
CA ALA A 58 -3.80 2.73 -2.74
C ALA A 58 -2.30 2.88 -2.43
N ALA A 59 -1.53 1.87 -2.78
CA ALA A 59 -0.08 1.96 -2.86
C ALA A 59 0.38 1.43 -4.21
N SER A 60 1.11 2.25 -4.94
CA SER A 60 1.78 1.83 -6.16
C SER A 60 3.28 1.66 -5.91
N TYR A 61 3.86 0.69 -6.62
CA TYR A 61 5.30 0.57 -6.78
C TYR A 61 5.57 -0.04 -8.16
N ALA A 62 6.27 0.68 -9.04
CA ALA A 62 6.66 0.24 -10.38
C ALA A 62 5.50 -0.41 -11.15
N GLY A 63 4.38 0.30 -11.26
CA GLY A 63 3.19 -0.15 -12.01
C GLY A 63 2.35 -1.24 -11.32
N LYS A 64 2.77 -1.75 -10.16
CA LYS A 64 1.96 -2.65 -9.33
C LYS A 64 1.20 -1.86 -8.29
N VAL A 65 -0.12 -2.00 -8.27
CA VAL A 65 -1.01 -1.26 -7.36
C VAL A 65 -1.66 -2.21 -6.37
N LEU A 66 -1.50 -1.95 -5.08
CA LEU A 66 -2.29 -2.56 -4.02
C LEU A 66 -3.45 -1.64 -3.66
N LEU A 67 -4.66 -2.17 -3.67
CA LEU A 67 -5.87 -1.49 -3.19
C LEU A 67 -6.34 -2.14 -1.89
N VAL A 68 -6.39 -1.37 -0.81
CA VAL A 68 -6.79 -1.85 0.51
C VAL A 68 -7.94 -0.99 1.02
N GLY A 69 -8.98 -1.61 1.57
CA GLY A 69 -10.10 -0.85 2.11
C GLY A 69 -11.39 -1.63 2.18
N GLN A 70 -12.50 -0.90 2.03
CA GLN A 70 -13.83 -1.48 2.04
C GLN A 70 -14.70 -0.90 0.94
N ALA A 71 -15.59 -1.74 0.42
CA ALA A 71 -16.70 -1.35 -0.43
C ALA A 71 -17.98 -2.00 0.10
N LYS A 72 -19.10 -1.27 0.08
CA LYS A 72 -20.40 -1.81 0.54
C LYS A 72 -20.90 -2.98 -0.29
N THR A 73 -20.53 -3.07 -1.57
CA THR A 73 -20.98 -4.13 -2.48
C THR A 73 -19.88 -4.57 -3.44
N GLU A 74 -19.99 -5.80 -3.93
CA GLU A 74 -19.06 -6.34 -4.93
C GLU A 74 -19.12 -5.54 -6.24
N LEU A 75 -20.31 -5.08 -6.65
CA LEU A 75 -20.49 -4.25 -7.83
C LEU A 75 -19.68 -2.95 -7.76
N LEU A 76 -19.72 -2.26 -6.61
CA LEU A 76 -18.95 -1.04 -6.38
C LEU A 76 -17.44 -1.31 -6.41
N LYS A 77 -17.00 -2.40 -5.77
CA LYS A 77 -15.59 -2.83 -5.80
C LYS A 77 -15.12 -3.08 -7.24
N GLN A 78 -15.86 -3.86 -8.01
CA GLN A 78 -15.50 -4.18 -9.40
C GLN A 78 -15.51 -2.94 -10.29
N SER A 79 -16.50 -2.05 -10.16
CA SER A 79 -16.52 -0.79 -10.90
C SER A 79 -15.30 0.08 -10.62
N LEU A 80 -14.85 0.17 -9.36
CA LEU A 80 -13.63 0.88 -9.00
C LEU A 80 -12.39 0.22 -9.61
N ILE A 81 -12.24 -1.10 -9.46
CA ILE A 81 -11.09 -1.84 -9.96
C ILE A 81 -10.96 -1.73 -11.48
N THR A 82 -12.06 -1.84 -12.23
CA THR A 82 -12.05 -1.69 -13.70
C THR A 82 -11.55 -0.30 -14.10
N LYS A 83 -12.08 0.77 -13.49
CA LYS A 83 -11.61 2.14 -13.76
C LYS A 83 -10.14 2.36 -13.43
N ILE A 84 -9.64 1.70 -12.38
CA ILE A 84 -8.22 1.79 -12.02
C ILE A 84 -7.38 1.05 -13.06
N ARG A 85 -7.77 -0.15 -13.51
CA ARG A 85 -7.04 -0.91 -14.53
C ARG A 85 -6.92 -0.20 -15.88
N GLU A 86 -7.83 0.72 -16.18
CA GLU A 86 -7.80 1.54 -17.41
C GLU A 86 -6.76 2.66 -17.35
N LEU A 87 -6.14 2.93 -16.19
CA LEU A 87 -5.10 3.96 -16.08
C LEU A 87 -3.77 3.50 -16.68
N ASP A 88 -3.16 4.39 -17.47
CA ASP A 88 -1.83 4.16 -18.03
C ASP A 88 -0.77 3.90 -16.93
N GLY A 89 0.14 2.98 -17.21
CA GLY A 89 1.26 2.64 -16.34
C GLY A 89 0.92 1.64 -15.24
N ILE A 90 -0.32 1.14 -15.15
CA ILE A 90 -0.69 0.06 -14.24
C ILE A 90 -0.53 -1.28 -14.94
N GLU A 91 0.35 -2.13 -14.40
CA GLU A 91 0.58 -3.50 -14.87
C GLU A 91 -0.30 -4.50 -14.11
N ILE A 92 -0.36 -4.37 -12.78
CA ILE A 92 -1.04 -5.33 -11.90
C ILE A 92 -1.82 -4.58 -10.82
N VAL A 93 -3.06 -5.01 -10.59
CA VAL A 93 -3.87 -4.56 -9.45
C VAL A 93 -4.09 -5.71 -8.48
N TYR A 94 -3.53 -5.59 -7.29
CA TYR A 94 -3.77 -6.48 -6.15
C TYR A 94 -4.98 -5.96 -5.36
N ASP A 95 -6.10 -6.68 -5.45
CA ASP A 95 -7.33 -6.38 -4.72
C ASP A 95 -7.27 -6.92 -3.28
N GLN A 96 -7.31 -6.01 -2.30
CA GLN A 96 -7.48 -6.31 -0.88
C GLN A 96 -8.65 -5.50 -0.29
N ILE A 97 -9.62 -5.13 -1.11
CA ILE A 97 -10.85 -4.45 -0.69
C ILE A 97 -11.80 -5.50 -0.12
N ARG A 98 -12.30 -5.26 1.09
CA ARG A 98 -13.27 -6.14 1.77
C ARG A 98 -14.70 -5.67 1.49
N ILE A 99 -15.62 -6.61 1.27
CA ILE A 99 -17.05 -6.28 1.18
C ILE A 99 -17.62 -6.11 2.57
N LYS A 100 -17.66 -4.85 3.04
CA LYS A 100 -18.21 -4.43 4.33
C LYS A 100 -18.42 -2.92 4.34
N VAL A 101 -19.09 -2.42 5.39
CA VAL A 101 -19.22 -0.98 5.61
C VAL A 101 -17.82 -0.37 5.81
N PRO A 102 -17.51 0.80 5.20
CA PRO A 102 -16.30 1.56 5.47
C PRO A 102 -16.08 1.82 6.95
N LEU A 103 -14.82 1.81 7.37
CA LEU A 103 -14.46 2.03 8.77
C LEU A 103 -14.91 3.38 9.29
N SER A 104 -15.32 3.39 10.56
CA SER A 104 -15.56 4.62 11.31
C SER A 104 -14.26 5.39 11.57
N LEU A 105 -14.36 6.69 11.89
CA LEU A 105 -13.19 7.50 12.25
C LEU A 105 -12.41 6.90 13.44
N TYR A 106 -13.11 6.32 14.41
CA TYR A 106 -12.49 5.68 15.56
C TYR A 106 -11.64 4.46 15.18
N GLU A 107 -12.13 3.61 14.27
CA GLU A 107 -11.37 2.47 13.74
C GLU A 107 -10.16 2.94 12.91
N VAL A 108 -10.33 3.97 12.07
CA VAL A 108 -9.23 4.57 11.30
C VAL A 108 -8.15 5.17 12.24
N SER A 109 -8.54 5.78 13.36
CA SER A 109 -7.58 6.25 14.36
C SER A 109 -6.81 5.11 15.03
N LYS A 110 -7.46 3.97 15.30
CA LYS A 110 -6.77 2.77 15.80
C LYS A 110 -5.74 2.26 14.80
N ASP A 111 -6.08 2.21 13.52
CA ASP A 111 -5.17 1.76 12.47
C ASP A 111 -3.99 2.72 12.27
N THR A 112 -4.21 4.03 12.43
CA THR A 112 -3.13 5.03 12.39
C THR A 112 -2.15 4.80 13.54
N TRP A 113 -2.66 4.60 14.75
CA TRP A 113 -1.83 4.29 15.92
C TRP A 113 -1.10 2.94 15.78
N LEU A 114 -1.77 1.93 15.22
CA LEU A 114 -1.18 0.63 14.95
C LEU A 114 -0.08 0.71 13.91
N THR A 115 -0.28 1.49 12.84
CA THR A 115 0.75 1.78 11.83
C THR A 115 1.98 2.41 12.45
N ALA A 116 1.81 3.40 13.33
CA ALA A 116 2.92 4.05 14.03
C ALA A 116 3.69 3.04 14.89
N LYS A 117 2.99 2.20 15.67
CA LYS A 117 3.62 1.13 16.47
C LYS A 117 4.43 0.16 15.61
N VAL A 118 3.88 -0.29 14.49
CA VAL A 118 4.57 -1.20 13.56
C VAL A 118 5.83 -0.55 13.01
N LYS A 119 5.73 0.68 12.50
CA LYS A 119 6.89 1.42 11.98
C LYS A 119 7.96 1.62 13.04
N SER A 120 7.59 2.05 14.26
CA SER A 120 8.53 2.22 15.36
C SER A 120 9.23 0.92 15.74
N ALA A 121 8.50 -0.21 15.79
CA ALA A 121 9.09 -1.51 16.11
C ALA A 121 10.10 -1.96 15.04
N ILE A 122 9.79 -1.77 13.76
CA ILE A 122 10.71 -2.07 12.65
C ILE A 122 11.98 -1.21 12.74
N ILE A 123 11.83 0.12 12.90
CA ILE A 123 12.96 1.06 12.98
C ILE A 123 13.86 0.75 14.18
N SER A 124 13.29 0.30 15.30
CA SER A 124 14.06 -0.06 16.50
C SER A 124 14.86 -1.36 16.35
N SER A 125 14.58 -2.17 15.32
CA SER A 125 15.25 -3.46 15.12
C SER A 125 16.63 -3.28 14.49
N LYS A 126 17.67 -3.73 15.20
CA LYS A 126 19.05 -3.76 14.66
C LYS A 126 19.21 -4.64 13.42
N ARG A 127 18.29 -5.59 13.18
CA ARG A 127 18.29 -6.50 12.03
C ARG A 127 17.67 -5.88 10.77
N LEU A 128 16.97 -4.76 10.90
CA LEU A 128 16.20 -4.11 9.82
C LEU A 128 16.67 -2.68 9.51
N ARG A 129 17.91 -2.34 9.88
CA ARG A 129 18.44 -0.97 9.78
C ARG A 129 18.43 -0.38 8.37
N ASP A 130 18.63 -1.21 7.36
CA ASP A 130 18.76 -0.79 5.96
C ASP A 130 17.55 -1.21 5.10
N VAL A 131 16.39 -1.40 5.74
CA VAL A 131 15.19 -1.89 5.05
C VAL A 131 14.15 -0.78 4.94
N ASP A 132 13.79 -0.42 3.70
CA ASP A 132 12.66 0.46 3.43
C ASP A 132 11.38 -0.37 3.21
N ILE A 133 10.47 -0.28 4.17
CA ILE A 133 9.18 -0.99 4.15
C ILE A 133 8.06 0.00 4.28
N LYS A 134 7.20 0.01 3.26
CA LYS A 134 5.91 0.68 3.33
C LYS A 134 4.93 -0.17 4.15
N VAL A 135 4.47 0.41 5.24
CA VAL A 135 3.47 -0.17 6.14
C VAL A 135 2.13 0.53 5.91
N ILE A 136 1.10 -0.25 5.64
CA ILE A 136 -0.29 0.21 5.54
C ILE A 136 -1.12 -0.64 6.51
N THR A 137 -1.94 0.00 7.34
CA THR A 137 -2.87 -0.71 8.21
C THR A 137 -4.29 -0.35 7.86
N GLU A 138 -5.14 -1.36 7.75
CA GLU A 138 -6.55 -1.19 7.46
C GLU A 138 -7.35 -2.30 8.16
N ASP A 139 -8.34 -1.93 8.97
CA ASP A 139 -9.15 -2.85 9.78
C ASP A 139 -8.28 -3.80 10.62
N ARG A 140 -7.20 -3.27 11.20
CA ARG A 140 -6.15 -4.00 11.93
C ARG A 140 -5.39 -5.06 11.12
N GLU A 141 -5.61 -5.15 9.82
CA GLU A 141 -4.76 -5.92 8.91
C GLU A 141 -3.57 -5.05 8.48
N VAL A 142 -2.35 -5.55 8.65
CA VAL A 142 -1.11 -4.84 8.34
C VAL A 142 -0.53 -5.39 7.04
N PHE A 143 -0.40 -4.52 6.04
CA PHE A 143 0.20 -4.80 4.75
C PHE A 143 1.64 -4.27 4.75
N LEU A 144 2.58 -5.17 4.50
CA LEU A 144 4.01 -4.89 4.48
C LEU A 144 4.51 -5.00 3.04
N LEU A 145 5.02 -3.90 2.50
CA LEU A 145 5.49 -3.79 1.11
C LEU A 145 6.94 -3.32 1.09
N GLY A 146 7.78 -3.91 0.26
CA GLY A 146 9.18 -3.50 0.14
C GLY A 146 10.03 -4.51 -0.63
N TYR A 147 11.27 -4.11 -0.91
CA TYR A 147 12.31 -4.97 -1.46
C TYR A 147 13.19 -5.45 -0.33
N VAL A 148 13.19 -6.76 -0.08
CA VAL A 148 13.77 -7.34 1.13
C VAL A 148 14.40 -8.70 0.81
N SER A 149 15.38 -9.14 1.60
CA SER A 149 15.76 -10.55 1.62
C SER A 149 14.67 -11.40 2.29
N ARG A 150 14.70 -12.72 2.11
CA ARG A 150 13.77 -13.61 2.83
C ARG A 150 13.93 -13.53 4.34
N GLU A 151 15.16 -13.37 4.81
CA GLU A 151 15.46 -13.20 6.23
C GLU A 151 14.83 -11.91 6.78
N GLN A 152 15.04 -10.78 6.10
CA GLN A 152 14.44 -9.50 6.46
C GLN A 152 12.90 -9.59 6.46
N ALA A 153 12.29 -10.21 5.44
CA ALA A 153 10.85 -10.40 5.37
C ALA A 153 10.31 -11.19 6.58
N ASN A 154 11.02 -12.26 6.99
CA ASN A 154 10.65 -13.07 8.14
C ASN A 154 10.74 -12.26 9.42
N ASP A 155 11.82 -11.50 9.62
CA ASP A 155 12.01 -10.63 10.77
C ASP A 155 10.92 -9.56 10.90
N VAL A 156 10.58 -8.88 9.80
CA VAL A 156 9.56 -7.83 9.78
C VAL A 156 8.19 -8.42 10.13
N VAL A 157 7.87 -9.58 9.54
CA VAL A 157 6.60 -10.26 9.79
C VAL A 157 6.52 -10.72 11.24
N GLU A 158 7.61 -11.24 11.80
CA GLU A 158 7.70 -11.68 13.19
C GLU A 158 7.46 -10.52 14.16
N ILE A 159 8.15 -9.39 13.94
CA ILE A 159 7.96 -8.18 14.75
C ILE A 159 6.50 -7.72 14.64
N THR A 160 5.97 -7.62 13.42
CA THR A 160 4.64 -7.07 13.16
C THR A 160 3.54 -7.93 13.78
N ARG A 161 3.60 -9.27 13.60
CA ARG A 161 2.53 -10.17 14.08
C ARG A 161 2.42 -10.24 15.60
N ASN A 162 3.49 -9.90 16.32
CA ASN A 162 3.52 -9.88 17.79
C ASN A 162 3.06 -8.54 18.39
N ILE A 163 2.75 -7.52 17.58
CA ILE A 163 2.25 -6.24 18.07
C ILE A 163 0.77 -6.39 18.46
N SER A 164 0.47 -6.03 19.71
CA SER A 164 -0.91 -6.05 20.22
C SER A 164 -1.83 -5.17 19.38
N GLY A 165 -2.95 -5.76 18.96
CA GLY A 165 -3.95 -5.14 18.11
C GLY A 165 -3.84 -5.52 16.63
N VAL A 166 -2.72 -6.10 16.17
CA VAL A 166 -2.61 -6.65 14.81
C VAL A 166 -3.49 -7.88 14.68
N LYS A 167 -4.39 -7.87 13.69
CA LYS A 167 -5.29 -8.99 13.38
C LYS A 167 -4.69 -9.96 12.37
N ARG A 168 -3.99 -9.43 11.38
CA ARG A 168 -3.38 -10.20 10.28
C ARG A 168 -2.20 -9.42 9.71
N VAL A 169 -1.18 -10.15 9.26
CA VAL A 169 -0.08 -9.60 8.47
C VAL A 169 -0.16 -10.13 7.05
N ILE A 170 -0.13 -9.24 6.07
CA ILE A 170 -0.16 -9.55 4.64
C ILE A 170 1.17 -9.08 4.04
N LYS A 171 1.84 -10.00 3.34
CA LYS A 171 3.14 -9.75 2.72
C LYS A 171 2.93 -9.35 1.26
N GLY A 172 3.44 -8.21 0.85
CA GLY A 172 3.60 -7.81 -0.55
C GLY A 172 5.06 -7.44 -0.83
N PHE A 173 5.96 -8.34 -0.44
CA PHE A 173 7.39 -8.18 -0.63
C PHE A 173 7.84 -8.61 -2.02
N GLN A 174 8.90 -7.99 -2.49
CA GLN A 174 9.70 -8.45 -3.62
C GLN A 174 11.06 -8.88 -3.08
N TYR A 175 11.55 -10.05 -3.51
CA TYR A 175 12.78 -10.61 -2.95
C TYR A 175 13.99 -10.35 -3.86
N ASN A 176 15.10 -9.98 -3.24
CA ASN A 176 16.35 -9.66 -3.96
C ASN A 176 16.88 -10.87 -4.76
N GLU A 177 16.62 -12.09 -4.27
CA GLU A 177 17.05 -13.37 -4.87
C GLU A 177 16.33 -13.67 -6.20
N ASP A 178 15.11 -13.14 -6.42
CA ASP A 178 14.32 -13.38 -7.62
C ASP A 178 14.91 -12.68 -8.88
N LYS A 179 15.88 -11.77 -8.70
CA LYS A 179 16.66 -11.18 -9.81
C LYS A 179 17.79 -12.10 -10.28
N ALA A 180 18.43 -12.86 -9.40
CA ALA A 180 19.61 -13.66 -9.74
C ALA A 180 19.28 -14.85 -10.65
N GLU A 181 18.06 -15.39 -10.56
CA GLU A 181 17.62 -16.51 -11.41
C GLU A 181 17.30 -16.09 -12.86
N LYS A 182 16.93 -14.81 -13.08
CA LYS A 182 16.62 -14.29 -14.42
C LYS A 182 17.86 -13.90 -15.24
N THR A 183 18.98 -13.62 -14.57
CA THR A 183 20.25 -13.27 -15.24
C THR A 183 21.13 -14.48 -15.58
N ASN A 184 20.81 -15.67 -15.06
CA ASN A 184 21.64 -16.86 -15.20
C ASN A 184 21.03 -17.97 -16.09
N LYS A 185 19.98 -17.66 -16.87
CA LYS A 185 19.56 -18.58 -17.95
C LYS A 185 20.53 -18.43 -19.11
N PRO A 186 21.32 -19.47 -19.47
CA PRO A 186 22.07 -19.43 -20.71
C PRO A 186 21.09 -19.21 -21.86
N HIS A 187 21.37 -18.19 -22.68
CA HIS A 187 20.75 -18.01 -23.99
C HIS A 187 21.12 -19.24 -24.82
N HIS A 188 20.34 -20.31 -24.71
CA HIS A 188 20.45 -21.42 -25.64
C HIS A 188 19.71 -20.99 -26.90
N VAL A 189 20.48 -20.40 -27.80
CA VAL A 189 20.08 -20.18 -29.19
C VAL A 189 19.73 -21.56 -29.77
N ARG A 190 18.49 -21.70 -30.22
CA ARG A 190 18.09 -22.64 -31.27
C ARG A 190 17.18 -21.92 -32.22
#